data_AF-Q98TW7-F1
#
_entry.id   AF-Q98TW7-F1
#
_cell.length_a   1.000
_cell.length_b   1.000
_cell.length_c   1.000
_cell.angle_alpha   90.00
_cell.angle_beta   90.00
_cell.angle_gamma   90.00
#
_symmetry.space_group_name_H-M   'P 1'
#
loop_
_entity.id
_entity.type
_entity.pdbx_description
1 polymer ?
#
loop_
_entity_poly.entity_id
_entity_poly.type
_entity_poly.pdbx_seq_one_letter_code
_entity_poly.pdbx_strand_id
1 'polypeptide(L)'
;EVMDGLATALDHFEGLFLQDKPFLVGSEVSLADLVAIVDLMQPVGVGCDIFKDRPRLAEWRKRTEDVIGKELFLQAHELILNISKLSTIQIDPQLKEQLAPVLLKMMR
;
A
#
# COMPACT_ATOMS: atom_id res chain seq x y z
N GLU A 1 11.82 9.85 -10.75
CA GLU A 1 10.48 9.81 -11.37
C GLU A 1 9.48 9.02 -10.53
N VAL A 2 9.57 7.68 -10.43
CA VAL A 2 8.57 6.88 -9.66
C VAL A 2 8.55 7.25 -8.17
N MET A 3 9.71 7.35 -7.52
CA MET A 3 9.78 7.73 -6.10
C MET A 3 9.32 9.18 -5.85
N ASP A 4 9.57 10.08 -6.80
CA ASP A 4 9.10 11.47 -6.72
C ASP A 4 7.58 11.54 -6.87
N GLY A 5 7.01 10.72 -7.77
CA GLY A 5 5.57 10.55 -7.93
C GLY A 5 4.92 9.98 -6.67
N LEU A 6 5.54 8.97 -6.04
CA LEU A 6 5.09 8.43 -4.76
C LEU A 6 5.14 9.49 -3.66
N ALA A 7 6.24 10.24 -3.53
CA ALA A 7 6.36 11.31 -2.54
C ALA A 7 5.27 12.37 -2.73
N THR A 8 5.05 12.81 -3.98
CA THR A 8 3.98 13.77 -4.32
C THR A 8 2.59 13.23 -3.99
N ALA A 9 2.33 11.94 -4.26
CA ALA A 9 1.07 11.30 -3.91
C ALA A 9 0.85 11.25 -2.39
N LEU A 10 1.90 10.99 -1.60
CA LEU A 10 1.85 11.01 -0.14
C LEU A 10 1.64 12.43 0.41
N ASP A 11 2.21 13.45 -0.22
CA ASP A 11 1.96 14.85 0.15
C ASP A 11 0.49 15.23 -0.09
N HIS A 12 -0.11 14.79 -1.20
CA HIS A 12 -1.53 14.96 -1.46
C HIS A 12 -2.40 14.13 -0.50
N PHE A 13 -1.99 12.90 -0.20
CA PHE A 13 -2.66 12.03 0.77
C PHE A 13 -2.80 12.75 2.12
N GLU A 14 -1.69 13.28 2.64
CA GLU A 14 -1.68 13.98 3.92
C GLU A 14 -2.35 15.35 3.85
N GLY A 15 -2.07 16.13 2.80
CA GLY A 15 -2.51 17.53 2.69
C GLY A 15 -3.96 17.71 2.25
N LEU A 16 -4.50 16.80 1.43
CA LEU A 16 -5.83 16.94 0.84
C LEU A 16 -6.84 15.99 1.49
N PHE A 17 -6.44 14.74 1.76
CA PHE A 17 -7.39 13.74 2.23
C PHE A 17 -7.35 13.56 3.75
N LEU A 18 -6.19 13.23 4.32
CA LEU A 18 -6.07 12.96 5.75
C LEU A 18 -6.26 14.23 6.58
N GLN A 19 -5.53 15.31 6.27
CA GLN A 19 -5.55 16.55 7.03
C GLN A 19 -5.43 16.29 8.55
N ASP A 20 -6.11 17.03 9.40
CA ASP A 20 -6.17 16.84 10.84
C ASP A 20 -7.15 15.74 11.28
N LYS A 21 -7.79 15.01 10.35
CA LYS A 21 -8.75 13.95 10.65
C LYS A 21 -8.04 12.65 11.06
N PRO A 22 -8.70 11.78 11.85
CA PRO A 22 -8.15 10.47 12.18
C PRO A 22 -8.13 9.51 10.98
N PHE A 23 -9.08 9.64 10.04
CA PHE A 23 -9.25 8.80 8.84
C PHE A 23 -9.53 9.66 7.60
N LEU A 24 -9.45 9.07 6.40
CA LEU A 24 -9.49 9.79 5.13
C LEU A 24 -10.79 10.54 4.88
N VAL A 25 -11.94 9.98 5.30
CA VAL A 25 -13.26 10.56 5.02
C VAL A 25 -13.93 11.12 6.28
N GLY A 26 -13.31 11.02 7.46
CA GLY A 26 -13.89 11.58 8.68
C GLY A 26 -13.33 10.98 9.97
N SER A 27 -14.21 10.81 10.95
CA SER A 27 -13.89 10.31 12.30
C SER A 27 -13.86 8.79 12.41
N GLU A 28 -14.35 8.07 11.41
CA GLU A 28 -14.45 6.61 11.40
C GLU A 28 -13.74 6.03 10.17
N VAL A 29 -13.32 4.77 10.27
CA VAL A 29 -12.73 4.04 9.13
C VAL A 29 -13.76 3.92 8.01
N SER A 30 -13.28 4.03 6.77
CA SER A 30 -14.12 3.88 5.58
C SER A 30 -13.46 2.97 4.55
N LEU A 31 -14.17 2.69 3.45
CA LEU A 31 -13.58 2.00 2.31
C LEU A 31 -12.37 2.76 1.73
N ALA A 32 -12.32 4.09 1.87
CA ALA A 32 -11.16 4.86 1.41
C ALA A 32 -9.90 4.48 2.18
N ASP A 33 -10.01 4.29 3.50
CA ASP A 33 -8.87 3.89 4.35
C ASP A 33 -8.42 2.47 4.03
N LEU A 34 -9.37 1.56 3.76
CA LEU A 34 -9.07 0.18 3.39
C LEU A 34 -8.34 0.08 2.04
N VAL A 35 -8.79 0.82 1.03
CA VAL A 35 -8.12 0.86 -0.29
C VAL A 35 -6.75 1.51 -0.16
N ALA A 36 -6.67 2.65 0.53
CA ALA A 36 -5.40 3.34 0.73
C ALA A 36 -4.37 2.47 1.44
N ILE A 37 -4.74 1.75 2.49
CA ILE A 37 -3.75 1.00 3.28
C ILE A 37 -3.18 -0.18 2.49
N VAL A 38 -4.00 -0.91 1.73
CA VAL A 38 -3.48 -2.03 0.92
C VAL A 38 -2.58 -1.55 -0.21
N ASP A 39 -2.86 -0.38 -0.79
CA ASP A 39 -2.02 0.23 -1.81
C ASP A 39 -0.68 0.69 -1.23
N LEU A 40 -0.69 1.32 -0.05
CA LEU A 40 0.52 1.78 0.62
C LEU A 40 1.38 0.65 1.19
N MET A 41 0.81 -0.53 1.44
CA MET A 41 1.60 -1.71 1.84
C MET A 41 2.39 -2.33 0.68
N GLN A 42 2.10 -1.98 -0.58
CA GLN A 42 2.87 -2.43 -1.75
C GLN A 42 4.32 -1.93 -1.74
N PRO A 43 4.59 -0.60 -1.68
CA PRO A 43 5.96 -0.10 -1.55
C PRO A 43 6.64 -0.56 -0.25
N VAL A 44 5.88 -0.75 0.84
CA VAL A 44 6.42 -1.29 2.11
C VAL A 44 6.96 -2.71 1.91
N GLY A 45 6.23 -3.58 1.20
CA GLY A 45 6.63 -4.96 0.94
C GLY A 45 7.94 -5.09 0.14
N VAL A 46 8.30 -4.07 -0.65
CA VAL A 46 9.58 -4.00 -1.38
C VAL A 46 10.65 -3.21 -0.63
N GLY A 47 10.40 -2.82 0.63
CA GLY A 47 11.37 -2.18 1.52
C GLY A 47 11.40 -0.64 1.46
N CYS A 48 10.40 0.01 0.87
CA CYS A 48 10.29 1.47 0.93
C CYS A 48 9.74 1.90 2.29
N ASP A 49 10.50 2.71 3.02
CA ASP A 49 10.10 3.27 4.31
C ASP A 49 9.26 4.56 4.13
N ILE A 50 8.05 4.40 3.58
CA ILE A 50 7.17 5.53 3.19
C ILE A 50 6.55 6.27 4.37
N PHE A 51 6.59 5.69 5.57
CA PHE A 51 6.05 6.30 6.80
C PHE A 51 7.11 7.09 7.56
N LYS A 52 8.40 6.91 7.21
CA LYS A 52 9.49 7.68 7.79
C LYS A 52 9.29 9.16 7.50
N ASP A 53 9.53 9.97 8.53
CA ASP A 53 9.38 11.43 8.49
C ASP A 53 7.94 11.93 8.18
N ARG A 54 6.93 11.03 8.21
CA ARG A 54 5.50 11.33 8.02
C ARG A 54 4.67 10.87 9.22
N PRO A 55 4.76 11.55 10.38
CA PRO A 55 4.13 11.10 11.62
C PRO A 55 2.60 10.98 11.51
N ARG A 56 1.93 11.89 10.79
CA ARG A 56 0.47 11.83 10.59
C ARG A 56 0.05 10.60 9.79
N LEU A 57 0.77 10.30 8.71
CA LEU A 57 0.56 9.08 7.94
C LEU A 57 0.83 7.81 8.76
N ALA A 58 1.90 7.79 9.56
CA ALA A 58 2.24 6.67 10.44
C ALA A 58 1.16 6.42 11.51
N GLU A 59 0.63 7.48 12.11
CA GLU A 59 -0.47 7.37 13.07
C GLU A 59 -1.78 6.95 12.41
N TRP A 60 -2.09 7.46 11.22
CA TRP A 60 -3.25 7.01 10.44
C TRP A 60 -3.16 5.50 10.16
N ARG A 61 -2.01 5.01 9.68
CA ARG A 61 -1.77 3.58 9.48
C ARG A 61 -2.08 2.79 10.76
N LYS A 62 -1.52 3.23 11.90
CA LYS A 62 -1.71 2.56 13.18
C LYS A 62 -3.19 2.48 13.57
N ARG A 63 -3.92 3.59 13.47
CA ARG A 63 -5.36 3.62 13.75
C ARG A 63 -6.14 2.69 12.82
N THR A 64 -5.83 2.69 11.53
CA THR A 64 -6.47 1.81 10.54
C THR A 64 -6.19 0.34 10.83
N GLU A 65 -4.94 -0.03 11.14
CA GLU A 65 -4.56 -1.39 11.55
C GLU A 65 -5.27 -1.84 12.84
N ASP A 66 -5.35 -0.97 13.85
CA ASP A 66 -6.03 -1.26 15.10
C ASP A 66 -7.54 -1.51 14.90
N VAL A 67 -8.19 -0.80 13.97
CA VAL A 67 -9.61 -1.03 13.63
C VAL A 67 -9.83 -2.31 12.82
N ILE A 68 -8.94 -2.62 11.86
CA ILE A 68 -9.01 -3.87 11.08
C ILE A 68 -8.73 -5.10 11.96
N GLY A 69 -7.85 -4.94 12.93
CA GLY A 69 -7.33 -6.01 13.77
C GLY A 69 -6.00 -6.55 13.22
N LYS A 70 -4.99 -6.58 14.07
CA LYS A 70 -3.59 -6.93 13.72
C LYS A 70 -3.44 -8.28 13.04
N GLU A 71 -4.19 -9.28 13.50
CA GLU A 71 -4.13 -10.63 12.93
C GLU A 71 -4.60 -10.64 11.48
N LEU A 72 -5.77 -10.05 11.21
CA LEU A 72 -6.31 -9.95 9.85
C LEU A 72 -5.40 -9.08 8.96
N PHE A 73 -4.87 -7.98 9.51
CA PHE A 73 -3.95 -7.11 8.79
C PHE A 73 -2.69 -7.86 8.35
N LEU A 74 -2.06 -8.63 9.25
CA LEU A 74 -0.86 -9.41 8.92
C LEU A 74 -1.16 -10.55 7.94
N GLN A 75 -2.27 -11.26 8.13
CA GLN A 75 -2.68 -12.34 7.21
C GLN A 75 -2.90 -11.81 5.79
N ALA A 76 -3.62 -10.70 5.64
CA ALA A 76 -3.90 -10.09 4.33
C ALA A 76 -2.62 -9.63 3.61
N HIS A 77 -1.59 -9.23 4.36
CA HIS A 77 -0.31 -8.75 3.81
C HIS A 77 0.80 -9.80 3.82
N GLU A 78 0.52 -11.07 4.11
CA GLU A 78 1.56 -12.09 4.29
C GLU A 78 2.45 -12.24 3.05
N LEU A 79 1.85 -12.34 1.86
CA LEU A 79 2.59 -12.51 0.61
C LEU A 79 3.47 -11.31 0.30
N ILE A 80 2.95 -10.10 0.52
CA ILE A 80 3.67 -8.87 0.17
C ILE A 80 4.80 -8.54 1.13
N LEU A 81 4.63 -8.86 2.42
CA LEU A 81 5.67 -8.71 3.43
C LEU A 81 6.74 -9.80 3.35
N ASN A 82 6.49 -10.87 2.59
CA ASN A 82 7.43 -11.96 2.36
C ASN A 82 7.78 -12.07 0.87
N ILE A 83 8.44 -11.06 0.32
CA ILE A 83 8.77 -11.01 -1.11
C ILE A 83 9.62 -12.19 -1.61
N SER A 84 10.36 -12.86 -0.72
CA SER A 84 11.05 -14.12 -1.02
C SER A 84 10.09 -15.25 -1.35
N LYS A 85 8.89 -15.31 -0.74
CA LYS A 85 7.84 -16.27 -1.12
C LYS A 85 7.32 -15.94 -2.51
N LEU A 86 7.11 -14.65 -2.82
CA LEU A 86 6.69 -14.21 -4.16
C LEU A 86 7.71 -14.60 -5.24
N SER A 87 9.01 -14.46 -4.98
CA SER A 87 10.05 -14.81 -5.96
C SER A 87 10.16 -16.32 -6.23
N THR A 88 9.60 -17.17 -5.35
CA THR A 88 9.53 -18.62 -5.58
C THR A 88 8.35 -19.05 -6.46
N ILE A 89 7.38 -18.17 -6.72
CA ILE A 89 6.20 -18.50 -7.53
C ILE A 89 6.64 -18.83 -8.95
N GLN A 90 6.42 -20.09 -9.35
CA GLN A 90 6.61 -20.54 -10.72
C GLN A 90 5.42 -20.09 -11.57
N ILE A 91 5.67 -19.24 -12.56
CA ILE A 91 4.66 -18.83 -13.54
C ILE A 91 4.89 -19.64 -14.79
N ASP A 92 3.84 -20.30 -15.27
CA ASP A 92 3.86 -21.02 -16.54
C ASP A 92 4.39 -20.12 -17.68
N PRO A 93 5.32 -20.59 -18.53
CA PRO A 93 5.92 -19.76 -19.57
C PRO A 93 4.92 -19.13 -20.53
N GLN A 94 3.87 -19.87 -20.92
CA GLN A 94 2.84 -19.36 -21.82
C GLN A 94 2.02 -18.27 -21.13
N LEU A 95 1.64 -18.49 -19.86
CA LEU A 95 0.97 -17.46 -19.07
C LEU A 95 1.85 -16.22 -18.89
N LYS A 96 3.15 -16.38 -18.68
CA LYS A 96 4.10 -15.25 -18.56
C LYS A 96 4.13 -14.39 -19.82
N GLU A 97 4.18 -15.01 -21.00
CA GLU A 97 4.12 -14.30 -22.28
C GLU A 97 2.79 -13.54 -22.46
N GLN A 98 1.68 -14.14 -22.02
CA GLN A 98 0.36 -13.50 -22.07
C GLN A 98 0.22 -12.33 -21.09
N LEU A 99 0.80 -12.43 -19.89
CA LEU A 99 0.73 -11.38 -18.87
C LEU A 99 1.67 -10.21 -19.13
N ALA A 100 2.82 -10.43 -19.77
CA ALA A 100 3.81 -9.40 -20.06
C ALA A 100 3.22 -8.11 -20.68
N PRO A 101 2.44 -8.15 -21.78
CA PRO A 101 1.85 -6.93 -22.35
C PRO A 101 0.81 -6.28 -21.44
N VAL A 102 0.08 -7.05 -20.64
CA VAL A 102 -0.92 -6.53 -19.69
C VAL A 102 -0.22 -5.76 -18.57
N LEU A 103 0.83 -6.34 -17.98
CA LEU A 103 1.62 -5.70 -16.93
C LEU A 103 2.33 -4.45 -17.45
N LEU A 104 2.91 -4.51 -18.65
CA LEU A 104 3.52 -3.33 -19.29
C LEU A 104 2.50 -2.22 -19.54
N LYS A 105 1.24 -2.54 -19.80
CA LYS A 105 0.17 -1.55 -19.92
C LYS A 105 -0.27 -1.00 -18.56
N MET A 106 -0.28 -1.83 -17.51
CA MET A 106 -0.64 -1.41 -16.16
C MET A 106 0.41 -0.51 -15.48
N MET A 107 1.69 -0.70 -15.83
CA MET A 107 2.81 0.06 -15.26
C MET A 107 3.17 1.34 -16.03
N ARG A 108 2.44 1.65 -17.11
CA ARG A 108 2.53 2.92 -17.84
C ARG A 108 1.58 3.93 -17.23
#